data_AF-A0A565CX60-F1
#
_entry.id   AF-A0A565CX60-F1
#
_cell.length_a   1.000
_cell.length_b   1.000
_cell.length_c   1.000
_cell.angle_alpha   90.00
_cell.angle_beta   90.00
_cell.angle_gamma   90.00
#
_symmetry.space_group_name_H-M   'P 1'
#
loop_
_entity.id
_entity.type
_entity.pdbx_description
1 polymer ?
#
loop_
_entity_poly.entity_id
_entity_poly.type
_entity_poly.pdbx_seq_one_letter_code
_entity_poly.pdbx_strand_id
1 'polypeptide(L)'
;MKRAEPDTDLCFVGKPMFFSEAMSKWPERYRSSKARLMESQNDSDENKKKIEAKCHYLQAMVDGVVFNLGDNVYVTAEPGEPNYIGKIVELFQAIHGEPYFRARWFYYAEDTNVTGTEERIIPPCDFYYDMNYELEHLTFSCASDDREASSSTISSECDSNRIEAPHKNEKYLLDLYSGCGAMSTGLCAGASLSGVKLTTKWAVDTKSSACASLKLNHPETEVRNEAVEDFLILLIEWRKLCQKLLLIPSNEPIEPDSDSDEDEEEEDGDNDSSEIQPEEFEVEEFLAICYGDPKKVKKSALHLKVRWKGYGPEEDTWEPFDGLRKCKDKLKEFVTKGFKSNLLPLPGGVDFVCGGPPCQGVSGFNRYRNKKEPLEDKIQVGQSQKDPKLGKALELSDALSDLPPATNTERRILFDHQPLQLSKDDLERVRQIPKKKGANFRDLRGVIVVKNRVRFDPSIERPMLESGKTSGTNESIPSLVVPNYAVKYVHGTSKKPFGRLWFDEVVNTVVTRAEPHNQIILHPLQDRVLSVRENARLQGFPDFYKLCGPIREKYIQVGNAVAFPVGIALGYAFGLASQGLCDDGPEISLPFKFPQCLKHVTAEEHSALQGQKEKGL
;
A
#
# COMPACT_ATOMS: atom_id res chain seq x y z
N MET A 1 -43.49 54.24 -9.62
CA MET A 1 -42.22 53.57 -9.99
C MET A 1 -41.10 54.20 -9.17
N LYS A 2 -40.69 53.53 -8.08
CA LYS A 2 -39.48 53.92 -7.34
C LYS A 2 -38.29 53.54 -8.22
N ARG A 3 -37.45 54.51 -8.58
CA ARG A 3 -36.10 54.27 -9.07
C ARG A 3 -35.34 53.54 -7.96
N ALA A 4 -34.75 52.39 -8.26
CA ALA A 4 -33.76 51.78 -7.39
C ALA A 4 -32.56 52.74 -7.27
N GLU A 5 -32.09 52.94 -6.05
CA GLU A 5 -30.89 53.73 -5.74
C GLU A 5 -29.65 53.01 -6.30
N PRO A 6 -28.61 53.73 -6.77
CA PRO A 6 -27.33 53.13 -7.10
C PRO A 6 -26.53 53.04 -5.80
N ASP A 7 -26.73 51.97 -5.04
CA ASP A 7 -25.86 51.65 -3.91
C ASP A 7 -24.84 50.62 -4.41
N THR A 8 -23.63 51.07 -4.72
CA THR A 8 -22.49 50.17 -4.87
C THR A 8 -21.22 50.94 -4.52
N ASP A 9 -20.80 50.86 -3.26
CA ASP A 9 -19.49 51.27 -2.76
C ASP A 9 -18.34 50.39 -3.34
N LEU A 10 -18.51 49.84 -4.55
CA LEU A 10 -17.55 48.99 -5.24
C LEU A 10 -16.62 49.83 -6.12
N CYS A 11 -15.40 50.08 -5.65
CA CYS A 11 -14.40 50.79 -6.44
C CYS A 11 -12.96 50.40 -6.08
N PHE A 12 -12.01 50.59 -7.00
CA PHE A 12 -10.59 50.49 -6.66
C PHE A 12 -10.12 51.77 -5.98
N VAL A 13 -9.27 51.63 -4.96
CA VAL A 13 -8.78 52.75 -4.16
C VAL A 13 -7.34 53.08 -4.56
N GLY A 14 -7.05 54.38 -4.69
CA GLY A 14 -5.72 54.89 -5.00
C GLY A 14 -5.37 54.92 -6.49
N LYS A 15 -4.09 55.19 -6.78
CA LYS A 15 -3.58 55.21 -8.16
C LYS A 15 -3.37 53.78 -8.65
N PRO A 16 -3.58 53.51 -9.95
CA PRO A 16 -3.20 52.24 -10.54
C PRO A 16 -1.71 51.96 -10.33
N MET A 17 -1.39 50.69 -10.10
CA MET A 17 -0.01 50.20 -10.05
C MET A 17 0.71 50.56 -11.34
N PHE A 18 2.01 50.90 -11.24
CA PHE A 18 2.81 51.20 -12.41
C PHE A 18 2.81 50.02 -13.38
N PHE A 19 2.64 50.32 -14.66
CA PHE A 19 2.50 49.30 -15.70
C PHE A 19 3.68 48.32 -15.74
N SER A 20 4.91 48.81 -15.55
CA SER A 20 6.12 47.96 -15.50
C SER A 20 6.09 46.98 -14.34
N GLU A 21 5.61 47.40 -13.17
CA GLU A 21 5.48 46.54 -11.99
C GLU A 21 4.34 45.51 -12.18
N ALA A 22 3.18 45.97 -12.65
CA ALA A 22 2.04 45.09 -12.90
C ALA A 22 2.33 44.05 -13.98
N MET A 23 3.04 44.43 -15.05
CA MET A 23 3.51 43.52 -16.11
C MET A 23 4.50 42.50 -15.57
N SER A 24 5.39 42.91 -14.65
CA SER A 24 6.36 42.00 -14.04
C SER A 24 5.70 40.98 -13.13
N LYS A 25 4.68 41.37 -12.36
CA LYS A 25 3.96 40.47 -11.44
C LYS A 25 2.95 39.58 -12.17
N TRP A 26 2.26 40.10 -13.17
CA TRP A 26 1.16 39.42 -13.86
C TRP A 26 1.25 39.54 -15.39
N PRO A 27 2.32 39.00 -16.02
CA PRO A 27 2.58 39.15 -17.45
C PRO A 27 1.46 38.55 -18.31
N GLU A 28 0.84 37.47 -17.83
CA GLU A 28 -0.27 36.77 -18.49
C GLU A 28 -1.47 37.69 -18.78
N ARG A 29 -1.67 38.76 -18.01
CA ARG A 29 -2.81 39.68 -18.13
C ARG A 29 -2.67 40.72 -19.25
N TYR A 30 -1.47 40.86 -19.82
CA TYR A 30 -1.10 41.96 -20.73
C TYR A 30 -0.59 41.50 -22.11
N ARG A 31 -0.77 40.21 -22.46
CA ARG A 31 -0.26 39.65 -23.73
C ARG A 31 -0.99 40.21 -24.96
N SER A 32 -0.24 40.41 -26.06
CA SER A 32 -0.81 40.90 -27.33
C SER A 32 -1.67 39.86 -28.05
N SER A 33 -2.62 40.32 -28.86
CA SER A 33 -3.46 39.49 -29.74
C SER A 33 -2.69 38.59 -30.72
N LYS A 34 -1.41 38.86 -30.99
CA LYS A 34 -0.56 38.04 -31.87
C LYS A 34 0.01 36.79 -31.16
N ALA A 35 0.17 36.83 -29.83
CA ALA A 35 0.64 35.68 -29.03
C ALA A 35 -0.46 34.60 -28.86
N ARG A 36 -1.74 35.01 -28.90
CA ARG A 36 -2.93 34.13 -28.82
C ARG A 36 -3.01 33.06 -29.92
N LEU A 37 -2.49 33.34 -31.11
CA LEU A 37 -2.59 32.44 -32.28
C LEU A 37 -1.57 31.30 -32.27
N MET A 38 -0.50 31.39 -31.47
CA MET A 38 0.54 30.35 -31.41
C MET A 38 0.29 29.33 -30.29
N GLU A 39 -0.44 29.69 -29.22
CA GLU A 39 -0.64 28.84 -28.03
C GLU A 39 -1.90 27.94 -28.16
N SER A 40 -2.90 28.34 -28.95
CA SER A 40 -4.14 27.58 -29.17
C SER A 40 -3.97 26.28 -29.97
N GLN A 41 -2.75 25.92 -30.39
CA GLN A 41 -2.46 24.63 -31.00
C GLN A 41 -1.99 23.55 -30.00
N ASN A 42 -1.68 23.89 -28.75
CA ASN A 42 -1.03 22.97 -27.80
C ASN A 42 -1.77 22.72 -26.48
N ASP A 43 -2.89 23.39 -26.20
CA ASP A 43 -3.58 23.25 -24.91
C ASP A 43 -5.01 22.72 -25.11
N SER A 44 -5.30 21.54 -24.55
CA SER A 44 -6.57 20.83 -24.70
C SER A 44 -7.62 21.20 -23.63
N ASP A 45 -7.37 22.26 -22.87
CA ASP A 45 -8.24 22.65 -21.74
C ASP A 45 -9.14 23.83 -22.14
N GLU A 46 -10.34 23.54 -22.65
CA GLU A 46 -11.29 24.52 -23.21
C GLU A 46 -11.85 25.54 -22.19
N ASN A 47 -11.51 25.45 -20.88
CA ASN A 47 -12.27 26.14 -19.82
C ASN A 47 -11.58 27.31 -19.09
N LYS A 48 -10.41 27.80 -19.50
CA LYS A 48 -9.80 29.02 -18.94
C LYS A 48 -9.71 30.17 -19.95
N LYS A 49 -10.81 30.91 -20.15
CA LYS A 49 -10.73 32.26 -20.73
C LYS A 49 -9.99 33.19 -19.75
N LYS A 50 -8.68 33.38 -19.93
CA LYS A 50 -7.89 34.35 -19.16
C LYS A 50 -8.42 35.77 -19.42
N ILE A 51 -8.94 36.44 -18.38
CA ILE A 51 -9.43 37.83 -18.45
C ILE A 51 -8.24 38.78 -18.56
N GLU A 52 -8.24 39.69 -19.54
CA GLU A 52 -7.16 40.66 -19.75
C GLU A 52 -7.32 41.89 -18.84
N ALA A 53 -6.21 42.40 -18.31
CA ALA A 53 -6.21 43.55 -17.41
C ALA A 53 -5.85 44.85 -18.15
N LYS A 54 -6.62 45.92 -17.89
CA LYS A 54 -6.28 47.29 -18.25
C LYS A 54 -5.22 47.86 -17.28
N CYS A 55 -5.43 47.67 -15.99
CA CYS A 55 -4.52 48.10 -14.92
C CYS A 55 -4.79 47.31 -13.63
N HIS A 56 -3.80 47.27 -12.73
CA HIS A 56 -3.89 46.65 -11.41
C HIS A 56 -3.92 47.70 -10.30
N TYR A 57 -4.44 47.32 -9.14
CA TYR A 57 -4.54 48.16 -7.94
C TYR A 57 -4.03 47.39 -6.72
N LEU A 58 -3.76 48.12 -5.64
CA LEU A 58 -3.37 47.53 -4.34
C LEU A 58 -4.55 47.39 -3.38
N GLN A 59 -5.64 48.14 -3.62
CA GLN A 59 -6.77 48.25 -2.71
C GLN A 59 -8.09 48.34 -3.47
N ALA A 60 -9.14 47.78 -2.89
CA ALA A 60 -10.51 47.92 -3.35
C ALA A 60 -11.44 48.20 -2.16
N MET A 61 -12.51 48.95 -2.40
CA MET A 61 -13.60 49.17 -1.47
C MET A 61 -14.80 48.34 -1.93
N VAL A 62 -15.44 47.63 -1.00
CA VAL A 62 -16.68 46.88 -1.20
C VAL A 62 -17.54 47.11 0.03
N ASP A 63 -18.77 47.58 -0.13
CA ASP A 63 -19.74 47.83 0.95
C ASP A 63 -19.16 48.63 2.13
N GLY A 64 -18.37 49.67 1.81
CA GLY A 64 -17.73 50.55 2.80
C GLY A 64 -16.48 49.98 3.49
N VAL A 65 -16.05 48.75 3.17
CA VAL A 65 -14.85 48.11 3.71
C VAL A 65 -13.73 48.13 2.69
N VAL A 66 -12.51 48.49 3.12
CA VAL A 66 -11.31 48.50 2.27
C VAL A 66 -10.56 47.18 2.41
N PHE A 67 -10.32 46.52 1.29
CA PHE A 67 -9.52 45.30 1.15
C PHE A 67 -8.20 45.61 0.47
N ASN A 68 -7.13 45.03 0.96
CA ASN A 68 -5.78 45.14 0.44
C ASN A 68 -5.38 43.86 -0.31
N LEU A 69 -4.44 44.01 -1.24
CA LEU A 69 -3.70 42.87 -1.79
C LEU A 69 -3.01 42.10 -0.66
N GLY A 70 -3.30 40.80 -0.54
CA GLY A 70 -2.78 39.93 0.52
C GLY A 70 -3.77 39.65 1.66
N ASP A 71 -4.89 40.37 1.74
CA ASP A 71 -5.90 40.12 2.77
C ASP A 71 -6.60 38.76 2.55
N ASN A 72 -6.93 38.10 3.65
CA ASN A 72 -7.78 36.91 3.66
C ASN A 72 -9.25 37.34 3.73
N VAL A 73 -10.08 36.81 2.85
CA VAL A 73 -11.47 37.23 2.69
C VAL A 73 -12.41 36.05 2.58
N TYR A 74 -13.64 36.27 3.02
CA TYR A 74 -14.78 35.44 2.64
C TYR A 74 -15.29 35.86 1.27
N VAL A 75 -15.58 34.86 0.44
CA VAL A 75 -16.19 35.06 -0.87
C VAL A 75 -17.52 34.30 -0.90
N THR A 76 -18.60 35.04 -1.10
CA THR A 76 -19.96 34.48 -1.12
C THR A 76 -20.11 33.48 -2.27
N ALA A 77 -20.61 32.29 -1.95
CA ALA A 77 -20.93 31.26 -2.93
C ALA A 77 -22.35 31.42 -3.50
N GLU A 78 -22.76 30.52 -4.40
CA GLU A 78 -24.15 30.49 -4.87
C GLU A 78 -25.12 30.14 -3.72
N PRO A 79 -26.40 30.55 -3.80
CA PRO A 79 -27.36 30.28 -2.73
C PRO A 79 -27.47 28.78 -2.40
N GLY A 80 -27.08 28.41 -1.18
CA GLY A 80 -27.09 27.02 -0.70
C GLY A 80 -25.70 26.37 -0.58
N GLU A 81 -24.64 27.04 -1.03
CA GLU A 81 -23.26 26.62 -0.86
C GLU A 81 -22.55 27.37 0.28
N PRO A 82 -21.57 26.75 0.96
CA PRO A 82 -20.76 27.44 1.96
C PRO A 82 -19.90 28.53 1.32
N ASN A 83 -19.68 29.63 2.03
CA ASN A 83 -18.79 30.69 1.57
C ASN A 83 -17.35 30.17 1.43
N TYR A 84 -16.67 30.61 0.39
CA TYR A 84 -15.25 30.31 0.18
C TYR A 84 -14.38 31.21 1.06
N ILE A 85 -13.18 30.74 1.40
CA ILE A 85 -12.13 31.56 2.00
C ILE A 85 -11.01 31.68 0.98
N GLY A 86 -10.53 32.90 0.74
CA GLY A 86 -9.44 33.12 -0.19
C GLY A 86 -8.51 34.25 0.23
N LYS A 87 -7.24 34.15 -0.16
CA LYS A 87 -6.27 35.25 -0.06
C LYS A 87 -6.31 36.06 -1.35
N ILE A 88 -6.47 37.38 -1.25
CA ILE A 88 -6.46 38.26 -2.43
C ILE A 88 -5.04 38.30 -3.00
N VAL A 89 -4.87 37.83 -4.24
CA VAL A 89 -3.58 37.80 -4.94
C VAL A 89 -3.52 38.73 -6.17
N GLU A 90 -4.66 39.21 -6.64
CA GLU A 90 -4.75 40.26 -7.67
C GLU A 90 -5.98 41.14 -7.44
N LEU A 91 -5.85 42.43 -7.72
CA LEU A 91 -6.94 43.40 -7.84
C LEU A 91 -6.75 44.15 -9.18
N PHE A 92 -7.67 44.03 -10.13
CA PHE A 92 -7.48 44.58 -11.47
C PHE A 92 -8.77 45.00 -12.16
N GLN A 93 -8.66 46.02 -13.01
CA GLN A 93 -9.73 46.42 -13.91
C GLN A 93 -9.55 45.71 -15.25
N ALA A 94 -10.59 45.05 -15.77
CA ALA A 94 -10.56 44.43 -17.09
C ALA A 94 -10.54 45.47 -18.22
N ILE A 95 -10.23 45.06 -19.45
CA ILE A 95 -10.24 45.96 -20.63
C ILE A 95 -11.59 46.65 -20.82
N HIS A 96 -12.70 45.95 -20.53
CA HIS A 96 -14.05 46.48 -20.62
C HIS A 96 -14.49 47.32 -19.41
N GLY A 97 -13.60 47.54 -18.44
CA GLY A 97 -13.82 48.45 -17.31
C GLY A 97 -14.37 47.79 -16.04
N GLU A 98 -14.71 46.50 -16.09
CA GLU A 98 -15.24 45.74 -14.96
C GLU A 98 -14.16 45.47 -13.89
N PRO A 99 -14.49 45.59 -12.59
CA PRO A 99 -13.57 45.27 -11.50
C PRO A 99 -13.51 43.77 -11.24
N TYR A 100 -12.30 43.24 -11.09
CA TYR A 100 -12.03 41.86 -10.73
C TYR A 100 -10.99 41.77 -9.62
N PHE A 101 -11.09 40.70 -8.84
CA PHE A 101 -9.99 40.23 -8.00
C PHE A 101 -9.70 38.77 -8.34
N ARG A 102 -8.48 38.34 -8.06
CA ARG A 102 -8.12 36.91 -8.07
C ARG A 102 -7.80 36.50 -6.65
N ALA A 103 -8.38 35.39 -6.23
CA ALA A 103 -8.09 34.76 -4.94
C ALA A 103 -7.22 33.51 -5.14
N ARG A 104 -6.38 33.22 -4.13
CA ARG A 104 -5.86 31.88 -3.87
C ARG A 104 -6.75 31.27 -2.80
N TRP A 105 -7.40 30.15 -3.11
CA TRP A 105 -8.39 29.53 -2.22
C TRP A 105 -7.74 28.76 -1.07
N PHE A 106 -8.37 28.82 0.09
CA PHE A 106 -8.16 27.87 1.18
C PHE A 106 -9.23 26.77 1.07
N TYR A 107 -8.87 25.55 1.49
CA TYR A 107 -9.77 24.40 1.48
C TYR A 107 -10.15 24.06 2.92
N TYR A 108 -11.45 23.84 3.18
CA TYR A 108 -11.87 23.18 4.42
C TYR A 108 -11.46 21.71 4.39
N ALA A 109 -11.29 21.08 5.55
CA ALA A 109 -11.06 19.64 5.61
C ALA A 109 -12.18 18.86 4.91
N GLU A 110 -13.43 19.33 5.01
CA GLU A 110 -14.62 18.80 4.31
C GLU A 110 -14.54 18.95 2.78
N ASP A 111 -13.78 19.91 2.27
CA ASP A 111 -13.51 20.08 0.84
C ASP A 111 -12.41 19.12 0.33
N THR A 112 -11.77 18.40 1.26
CA THR A 112 -10.74 17.39 0.98
C THR A 112 -11.25 15.99 1.30
N ASN A 113 -10.56 14.95 0.86
CA ASN A 113 -10.96 13.56 1.12
C ASN A 113 -10.61 13.06 2.56
N VAL A 114 -10.38 13.96 3.52
CA VAL A 114 -9.89 13.62 4.86
C VAL A 114 -11.04 13.64 5.89
N THR A 115 -11.18 12.55 6.65
CA THR A 115 -12.11 12.45 7.78
C THR A 115 -11.34 12.15 9.06
N GLY A 116 -11.27 13.10 9.99
CA GLY A 116 -10.67 12.92 11.31
C GLY A 116 -10.25 14.25 11.93
N THR A 117 -10.67 14.51 13.17
CA THR A 117 -10.32 15.72 13.91
C THR A 117 -9.82 15.32 15.29
N GLU A 118 -8.51 15.36 15.51
CA GLU A 118 -7.96 15.43 16.87
C GLU A 118 -7.87 16.89 17.28
N GLU A 119 -8.29 17.22 18.50
CA GLU A 119 -8.29 18.58 19.03
C GLU A 119 -6.85 19.04 19.31
N ARG A 120 -6.33 19.91 18.44
CA ARG A 120 -5.06 20.61 18.67
C ARG A 120 -5.29 21.85 19.52
N ILE A 121 -4.33 22.17 20.38
CA ILE A 121 -4.31 23.42 21.14
C ILE A 121 -3.92 24.54 20.16
N ILE A 122 -4.89 25.28 19.66
CA ILE A 122 -4.70 26.38 18.72
C ILE A 122 -4.86 27.70 19.48
N PRO A 123 -3.95 28.68 19.32
CA PRO A 123 -4.14 30.04 19.84
C PRO A 123 -5.46 30.66 19.35
N PRO A 124 -6.00 31.70 20.01
CA PRO A 124 -7.25 32.32 19.57
C PRO A 124 -7.10 32.93 18.17
N CYS A 125 -7.73 32.31 17.17
CA CYS A 125 -7.81 32.76 15.78
C CYS A 125 -9.16 32.35 15.17
N ASP A 126 -9.61 33.06 14.14
CA ASP A 126 -10.82 32.67 13.37
C ASP A 126 -10.55 31.44 12.49
N PHE A 127 -9.37 31.40 11.85
CA PHE A 127 -8.87 30.28 11.05
C PHE A 127 -7.37 30.11 11.21
N TYR A 128 -6.88 28.88 11.03
CA TYR A 128 -5.46 28.56 10.92
C TYR A 128 -5.25 27.52 9.80
N TYR A 129 -4.04 27.48 9.25
CA TYR A 129 -3.58 26.42 8.37
C TYR A 129 -2.10 26.15 8.66
N ASP A 130 -1.69 24.89 8.58
CA ASP A 130 -0.31 24.42 8.77
C ASP A 130 0.21 23.62 7.55
N MET A 131 -0.66 23.35 6.58
CA MET A 131 -0.36 22.61 5.37
C MET A 131 -0.85 23.33 4.11
N ASN A 132 -0.12 23.16 3.01
CA ASN A 132 -0.58 23.47 1.67
C ASN A 132 -1.30 22.25 1.09
N TYR A 133 -2.30 22.48 0.22
CA TYR A 133 -3.01 21.42 -0.50
C TYR A 133 -2.87 21.58 -2.01
N GLU A 134 -2.43 20.52 -2.70
CA GLU A 134 -2.32 20.47 -4.16
C GLU A 134 -3.14 19.31 -4.74
N LEU A 135 -3.98 19.63 -5.72
CA LEU A 135 -4.97 18.69 -6.27
C LEU A 135 -4.36 17.59 -7.15
N GLU A 136 -3.22 17.84 -7.80
CA GLU A 136 -2.65 16.95 -8.82
C GLU A 136 -2.32 15.54 -8.29
N HIS A 137 -1.87 15.45 -7.03
CA HIS A 137 -1.59 14.19 -6.34
C HIS A 137 -2.30 14.08 -4.98
N LEU A 138 -3.27 14.96 -4.70
CA LEU A 138 -3.93 15.10 -3.39
C LEU A 138 -2.92 15.33 -2.24
N THR A 139 -1.89 16.13 -2.52
CA THR A 139 -0.74 16.34 -1.64
C THR A 139 -1.07 17.32 -0.52
N PHE A 140 -0.76 16.93 0.71
CA PHE A 140 -0.63 17.83 1.84
C PHE A 140 0.86 18.00 2.15
N SER A 141 1.40 19.21 2.00
CA SER A 141 2.79 19.53 2.31
C SER A 141 2.86 20.55 3.45
N CYS A 142 3.92 20.51 4.26
CA CYS A 142 4.11 21.51 5.31
C CYS A 142 4.14 22.91 4.69
N ALA A 143 3.34 23.83 5.23
CA ALA A 143 3.39 25.21 4.79
C ALA A 143 4.77 25.80 5.13
N SER A 144 5.48 26.33 4.13
CA SER A 144 6.69 27.09 4.36
C SER A 144 6.36 28.42 5.05
N ASP A 145 7.22 28.84 5.97
CA ASP A 145 7.17 30.14 6.66
C ASP A 145 7.22 31.27 5.61
N ASP A 146 6.06 31.72 5.10
CA ASP A 146 5.94 32.92 4.26
C ASP A 146 6.22 34.16 5.13
N ARG A 147 7.48 34.39 5.48
CA ARG A 147 7.94 35.57 6.25
C ARG A 147 7.98 36.84 5.40
N GLU A 148 6.86 37.18 4.77
CA GLU A 148 6.57 38.53 4.27
C GLU A 148 5.17 38.99 4.69
N ALA A 149 4.85 38.92 5.99
CA ALA A 149 3.88 39.83 6.59
C ALA A 149 4.03 39.83 8.13
N SER A 150 4.23 41.03 8.66
CA SER A 150 4.32 41.37 10.07
C SER A 150 3.09 40.92 10.89
N SER A 151 3.28 40.09 11.91
CA SER A 151 2.85 40.32 13.29
C SER A 151 3.07 39.06 14.12
N SER A 152 3.45 39.27 15.37
CA SER A 152 3.98 38.33 16.34
C SER A 152 3.08 37.14 16.70
N THR A 153 3.78 36.07 17.14
CA THR A 153 3.35 34.98 18.05
C THR A 153 2.64 33.78 17.41
N ILE A 154 3.44 32.86 16.83
CA ILE A 154 3.05 31.45 16.75
C ILE A 154 4.28 30.59 17.12
N SER A 155 4.07 29.66 18.06
CA SER A 155 5.06 28.74 18.59
C SER A 155 5.55 27.80 17.49
N SER A 156 6.85 27.84 17.22
CA SER A 156 7.54 26.87 16.38
C SER A 156 7.61 25.53 17.12
N GLU A 157 6.63 24.66 16.90
CA GLU A 157 6.77 23.22 17.16
C GLU A 157 6.87 22.43 15.84
N CYS A 158 7.37 23.05 14.78
CA CYS A 158 8.16 22.31 13.80
C CYS A 158 9.55 22.15 14.41
N ASP A 159 9.85 20.93 14.87
CA ASP A 159 11.10 20.48 15.50
C ASP A 159 12.35 21.21 14.98
N SER A 160 12.65 22.35 15.60
CA SER A 160 13.85 23.13 15.36
C SER A 160 14.95 22.78 16.36
N ASN A 161 14.71 21.77 17.21
CA ASN A 161 15.74 21.10 17.97
C ASN A 161 16.45 20.08 17.07
N ARG A 162 17.24 20.57 16.10
CA ARG A 162 18.43 19.83 15.66
C ARG A 162 19.44 19.82 16.81
N ILE A 163 19.13 19.04 17.84
CA ILE A 163 20.18 18.33 18.55
C ILE A 163 20.69 17.36 17.49
N GLU A 164 21.94 17.51 17.07
CA GLU A 164 22.66 16.47 16.32
C GLU A 164 22.74 15.24 17.22
N ALA A 165 21.64 14.50 17.31
CA ALA A 165 21.62 13.16 17.82
C ALA A 165 22.47 12.35 16.84
N PRO A 166 23.45 11.58 17.32
CA PRO A 166 24.28 10.77 16.45
C PRO A 166 23.33 9.92 15.61
N HIS A 167 23.42 10.03 14.29
CA HIS A 167 22.57 9.33 13.34
C HIS A 167 22.32 7.91 13.85
N LYS A 168 21.09 7.61 14.30
CA LYS A 168 20.65 6.23 14.38
C LYS A 168 20.66 5.77 12.93
N ASN A 169 21.77 5.16 12.51
CA ASN A 169 22.01 4.75 11.14
C ASN A 169 20.98 3.72 10.65
N GLU A 170 20.19 3.14 11.55
CA GLU A 170 19.19 2.12 11.29
C GLU A 170 17.78 2.63 11.61
N LYS A 171 16.90 2.47 10.62
CA LYS A 171 15.46 2.75 10.70
C LYS A 171 14.68 1.45 10.71
N TYR A 172 13.57 1.40 11.46
CA TYR A 172 12.75 0.20 11.59
C TYR A 172 11.43 0.28 10.85
N LEU A 173 11.13 -0.79 10.11
CA LEU A 173 9.89 -0.97 9.37
C LEU A 173 8.98 -2.00 10.05
N LEU A 174 7.68 -1.70 10.08
CA LEU A 174 6.59 -2.61 10.43
C LEU A 174 5.75 -2.91 9.16
N ASP A 175 5.65 -4.19 8.79
CA ASP A 175 4.89 -4.64 7.61
C ASP A 175 3.57 -5.31 8.03
N LEU A 176 2.44 -4.67 7.76
CA LEU A 176 1.10 -5.17 8.07
C LEU A 176 0.47 -5.83 6.85
N TYR A 177 -0.18 -6.97 7.02
CA TYR A 177 -0.65 -7.80 5.90
C TYR A 177 0.49 -8.15 4.95
N SER A 178 1.63 -8.54 5.53
CA SER A 178 2.93 -8.60 4.84
C SER A 178 2.98 -9.58 3.67
N GLY A 179 2.07 -10.54 3.62
CA GLY A 179 2.14 -11.67 2.71
C GLY A 179 3.49 -12.37 2.84
N CYS A 180 4.13 -12.66 1.70
CA CYS A 180 5.48 -13.23 1.71
C CYS A 180 6.60 -12.20 1.91
N GLY A 181 6.30 -10.91 2.11
CA GLY A 181 7.28 -9.85 2.40
C GLY A 181 7.86 -9.13 1.18
N ALA A 182 7.21 -9.19 0.02
CA ALA A 182 7.76 -8.60 -1.21
C ALA A 182 7.90 -7.07 -1.13
N MET A 183 6.88 -6.38 -0.61
CA MET A 183 6.87 -4.93 -0.47
C MET A 183 7.95 -4.46 0.50
N SER A 184 7.97 -5.00 1.72
CA SER A 184 8.97 -4.69 2.75
C SER A 184 10.39 -5.00 2.29
N THR A 185 10.62 -6.14 1.61
CA THR A 185 11.93 -6.46 1.05
C THR A 185 12.36 -5.44 -0.02
N GLY A 186 11.44 -5.08 -0.92
CA GLY A 186 11.69 -4.05 -1.94
C GLY A 186 12.02 -2.70 -1.30
N LEU A 187 11.24 -2.26 -0.31
CA LEU A 187 11.46 -1.01 0.43
C LEU A 187 12.84 -0.97 1.09
N CYS A 188 13.23 -2.03 1.80
CA CYS A 188 14.55 -2.12 2.45
C CYS A 188 15.69 -2.08 1.43
N ALA A 189 15.54 -2.81 0.32
CA ALA A 189 16.52 -2.78 -0.77
C ALA A 189 16.62 -1.40 -1.41
N GLY A 190 15.49 -0.72 -1.63
CA GLY A 190 15.42 0.63 -2.17
C GLY A 190 16.07 1.67 -1.26
N ALA A 191 15.76 1.65 0.04
CA ALA A 191 16.34 2.57 1.01
C ALA A 191 17.86 2.36 1.14
N SER A 192 18.32 1.12 1.04
CA SER A 192 19.76 0.80 1.03
C SER A 192 20.48 1.45 -0.16
N LEU A 193 19.81 1.55 -1.32
CA LEU A 193 20.36 2.23 -2.51
C LEU A 193 20.51 3.74 -2.34
N SER A 194 19.75 4.37 -1.43
CA SER A 194 19.91 5.78 -1.06
C SER A 194 20.78 5.98 0.19
N GLY A 195 21.43 4.94 0.70
CA GLY A 195 22.33 5.02 1.85
C GLY A 195 21.65 4.89 3.22
N VAL A 196 20.36 4.55 3.26
CA VAL A 196 19.59 4.38 4.51
C VAL A 196 19.45 2.89 4.84
N LYS A 197 19.88 2.49 6.03
CA LYS A 197 19.63 1.13 6.53
C LYS A 197 18.21 1.03 7.09
N LEU A 198 17.26 0.68 6.23
CA LEU A 198 15.90 0.33 6.64
C LEU A 198 15.81 -1.19 6.84
N THR A 199 15.38 -1.61 8.03
CA THR A 199 15.26 -3.02 8.40
C THR A 199 13.81 -3.35 8.74
N THR A 200 13.27 -4.41 8.10
CA THR A 200 11.94 -4.94 8.47
C THR A 200 12.04 -5.64 9.82
N LYS A 201 11.63 -4.94 10.88
CA LYS A 201 11.80 -5.44 12.24
C LYS A 201 10.62 -6.31 12.68
N TRP A 202 9.41 -5.97 12.24
CA TRP A 202 8.18 -6.70 12.55
C TRP A 202 7.35 -6.90 11.29
N ALA A 203 6.71 -8.05 11.18
CA ALA A 203 5.77 -8.34 10.09
C ALA A 203 4.58 -9.14 10.62
N VAL A 204 3.37 -8.85 10.12
CA VAL A 204 2.12 -9.45 10.58
C VAL A 204 1.31 -9.96 9.40
N ASP A 205 0.96 -11.25 9.41
CA ASP A 205 0.07 -11.85 8.42
C ASP A 205 -0.68 -13.06 9.00
N THR A 206 -1.89 -13.33 8.50
CA THR A 206 -2.71 -14.48 8.96
C THR A 206 -2.36 -15.80 8.27
N LYS A 207 -1.61 -15.78 7.16
CA LYS A 207 -1.25 -16.96 6.38
C LYS A 207 0.10 -17.52 6.82
N SER A 208 0.08 -18.66 7.51
CA SER A 208 1.27 -19.35 8.02
C SER A 208 2.36 -19.58 6.96
N SER A 209 2.00 -20.03 5.75
CA SER A 209 2.98 -20.22 4.66
C SER A 209 3.63 -18.91 4.19
N ALA A 210 2.90 -17.81 4.23
CA ALA A 210 3.42 -16.49 3.87
C ALA A 210 4.39 -15.98 4.95
N CYS A 211 4.00 -16.11 6.24
CA CYS A 211 4.88 -15.86 7.38
C CYS A 211 6.15 -16.71 7.31
N ALA A 212 6.03 -17.99 6.98
CA ALA A 212 7.17 -18.89 6.86
C ALA A 212 8.11 -18.50 5.71
N SER A 213 7.58 -18.05 4.57
CA SER A 213 8.41 -17.48 3.50
C SER A 213 9.15 -16.23 3.96
N LEU A 214 8.45 -15.29 4.61
CA LEU A 214 9.07 -14.05 5.06
C LEU A 214 10.18 -14.35 6.07
N LYS A 215 9.90 -15.16 7.10
CA LYS A 215 10.88 -15.54 8.13
C LYS A 215 12.08 -16.31 7.57
N LEU A 216 11.88 -17.10 6.52
CA LEU A 216 12.98 -17.81 5.85
C LEU A 216 13.93 -16.88 5.11
N ASN A 217 13.42 -15.80 4.53
CA ASN A 217 14.23 -14.82 3.79
C ASN A 217 14.78 -13.71 4.69
N HIS A 218 14.12 -13.43 5.82
CA HIS A 218 14.49 -12.42 6.83
C HIS A 218 14.44 -13.02 8.25
N PRO A 219 15.45 -13.82 8.64
CA PRO A 219 15.48 -14.50 9.94
C PRO A 219 15.44 -13.56 11.16
N GLU A 220 15.92 -12.33 11.00
CA GLU A 220 15.97 -11.27 12.01
C GLU A 220 14.62 -10.58 12.27
N THR A 221 13.65 -10.72 11.37
CA THR A 221 12.32 -10.11 11.51
C THR A 221 11.47 -10.89 12.50
N GLU A 222 10.78 -10.20 13.39
CA GLU A 222 9.74 -10.77 14.24
C GLU A 222 8.45 -10.95 13.42
N VAL A 223 8.27 -12.16 12.86
CA VAL A 223 7.13 -12.49 12.01
C VAL A 223 6.03 -13.13 12.83
N ARG A 224 4.87 -12.48 12.85
CA ARG A 224 3.73 -12.84 13.68
C ARG A 224 2.61 -13.40 12.81
N ASN A 225 2.22 -14.65 13.08
CA ASN A 225 1.13 -15.31 12.37
C ASN A 225 -0.21 -15.13 13.10
N GLU A 226 -0.76 -13.91 13.03
CA GLU A 226 -1.99 -13.50 13.73
C GLU A 226 -2.75 -12.45 12.91
N ALA A 227 -3.95 -12.08 13.36
CA ALA A 227 -4.71 -10.99 12.74
C ALA A 227 -4.09 -9.63 13.12
N VAL A 228 -4.19 -8.64 12.23
CA VAL A 228 -3.65 -7.29 12.49
C VAL A 228 -4.42 -6.61 13.62
N GLU A 229 -5.71 -6.90 13.74
CA GLU A 229 -6.59 -6.42 14.80
C GLU A 229 -6.15 -6.99 16.17
N ASP A 230 -5.84 -8.30 16.22
CA ASP A 230 -5.31 -8.95 17.42
C ASP A 230 -3.93 -8.39 17.78
N PHE A 231 -3.06 -8.15 16.78
CA PHE A 231 -1.75 -7.52 16.98
C PHE A 231 -1.88 -6.11 17.58
N LEU A 232 -2.82 -5.30 17.11
CA LEU A 232 -3.06 -3.96 17.68
C LEU A 232 -3.42 -4.04 19.17
N ILE A 233 -4.32 -4.95 19.55
CA ILE A 233 -4.69 -5.14 20.95
C ILE A 233 -3.49 -5.64 21.76
N LEU A 234 -2.69 -6.55 21.19
CA LEU A 234 -1.44 -6.99 21.80
C LEU A 234 -0.49 -5.82 22.07
N LEU A 235 -0.35 -4.84 21.16
CA LEU A 235 0.50 -3.67 21.39
C LEU A 235 -0.01 -2.80 22.55
N ILE A 236 -1.33 -2.66 22.68
CA ILE A 236 -1.95 -1.94 23.80
C ILE A 236 -1.64 -2.65 25.12
N GLU A 237 -1.85 -3.97 25.20
CA GLU A 237 -1.54 -4.76 26.40
C GLU A 237 -0.04 -4.80 26.70
N TRP A 238 0.80 -4.89 25.68
CA TRP A 238 2.25 -4.82 25.81
C TRP A 238 2.71 -3.49 26.42
N ARG A 239 2.12 -2.36 25.99
CA ARG A 239 2.39 -1.05 26.59
C ARG A 239 2.01 -1.02 28.07
N LYS A 240 0.83 -1.54 28.43
CA LYS A 240 0.39 -1.63 29.84
C LYS A 240 1.35 -2.47 30.68
N LEU A 241 1.81 -3.61 30.16
CA LEU A 241 2.82 -4.45 30.84
C LEU A 241 4.13 -3.70 31.05
N CYS A 242 4.61 -2.96 30.04
CA CYS A 242 5.83 -2.15 30.17
C CYS A 242 5.67 -1.02 31.20
N GLN A 243 4.50 -0.38 31.28
CA GLN A 243 4.19 0.65 32.30
C GLN A 243 4.14 0.06 33.71
N LYS A 244 3.46 -1.08 33.89
CA LYS A 244 3.38 -1.78 35.19
C LYS A 244 4.75 -2.16 35.73
N LEU A 245 5.70 -2.48 34.85
CA LEU A 245 7.09 -2.78 35.21
C LEU A 245 8.01 -1.54 35.23
N LEU A 246 7.45 -0.34 35.11
CA LEU A 246 8.17 0.94 35.12
C LEU A 246 9.28 1.04 34.05
N LEU A 247 9.10 0.35 32.92
CA LEU A 247 10.04 0.39 31.79
C LEU A 247 9.82 1.64 30.91
N ILE A 248 8.63 2.24 30.99
CA ILE A 248 8.27 3.49 30.31
C ILE A 248 7.47 4.41 31.25
N PRO A 249 7.47 5.75 31.03
CA PRO A 249 6.70 6.67 31.85
C PRO A 249 5.19 6.37 31.83
N SER A 250 4.54 6.47 32.98
CA SER A 250 3.08 6.44 33.08
C SER A 250 2.54 7.86 33.11
N ASN A 251 1.76 8.25 32.09
CA ASN A 251 1.00 9.50 32.08
C ASN A 251 -0.44 9.31 32.59
N GLU A 252 -0.86 8.07 32.87
CA GLU A 252 -2.18 7.75 33.43
C GLU A 252 -2.04 7.32 34.90
N PRO A 253 -3.02 7.65 35.77
CA PRO A 253 -3.07 7.12 37.12
C PRO A 253 -3.10 5.60 37.06
N ILE A 254 -2.14 4.96 37.72
CA ILE A 254 -2.16 3.51 37.93
C ILE A 254 -3.38 3.25 38.81
N GLU A 255 -4.43 2.60 38.28
CA GLU A 255 -5.45 2.04 39.16
C GLU A 255 -4.74 1.03 40.08
N PRO A 256 -4.86 1.18 41.41
CA PRO A 256 -4.28 0.21 42.32
C PRO A 256 -4.87 -1.16 42.00
N ASP A 257 -4.02 -2.20 41.95
CA ASP A 257 -4.47 -3.58 41.89
C ASP A 257 -5.55 -3.77 42.97
N SER A 258 -6.78 -4.11 42.56
CA SER A 258 -7.82 -4.57 43.47
C SER A 258 -7.55 -5.98 43.99
N ASP A 259 -6.41 -6.58 43.65
CA ASP A 259 -5.95 -7.84 44.20
C ASP A 259 -5.28 -7.57 45.56
N SER A 260 -6.10 -7.24 46.56
CA SER A 260 -5.78 -7.68 47.92
C SER A 260 -5.76 -9.20 47.87
N ASP A 261 -4.57 -9.78 48.02
CA ASP A 261 -4.39 -11.20 48.30
C ASP A 261 -5.17 -11.53 49.61
N GLU A 262 -6.45 -11.85 49.49
CA GLU A 262 -7.16 -12.63 50.50
C GLU A 262 -6.80 -14.08 50.23
N ASP A 263 -5.81 -14.56 50.99
CA ASP A 263 -5.53 -15.98 51.16
C ASP A 263 -6.81 -16.65 51.69
N GLU A 264 -7.64 -17.20 50.81
CA GLU A 264 -8.64 -18.20 51.22
C GLU A 264 -7.88 -19.49 51.56
N GLU A 265 -7.46 -19.60 52.83
CA GLU A 265 -7.13 -20.88 53.44
C GLU A 265 -8.40 -21.74 53.46
N GLU A 266 -8.56 -22.64 52.48
CA GLU A 266 -9.57 -23.70 52.56
C GLU A 266 -9.16 -24.66 53.69
N GLU A 267 -9.97 -24.72 54.76
CA GLU A 267 -9.84 -25.71 55.83
C GLU A 267 -10.10 -27.12 55.25
N ASP A 268 -9.08 -27.96 55.26
CA ASP A 268 -9.14 -29.38 54.88
C ASP A 268 -10.19 -30.14 55.70
N GLY A 269 -11.32 -30.44 55.06
CA GLY A 269 -12.27 -31.46 55.50
C GLY A 269 -11.86 -32.82 54.96
N ASP A 270 -11.41 -33.69 55.86
CA ASP A 270 -11.15 -35.13 55.63
C ASP A 270 -12.22 -35.77 54.73
N ASN A 271 -11.81 -36.23 53.54
CA ASN A 271 -12.50 -37.35 52.90
C ASN A 271 -11.57 -38.17 52.00
N ASP A 272 -11.35 -39.40 52.45
CA ASP A 272 -10.68 -40.51 51.79
C ASP A 272 -11.34 -40.82 50.43
N SER A 273 -10.69 -40.43 49.34
CA SER A 273 -10.80 -41.11 48.06
C SER A 273 -9.50 -40.93 47.29
N SER A 274 -9.02 -42.02 46.68
CA SER A 274 -7.76 -42.08 45.94
C SER A 274 -7.82 -41.25 44.65
N GLU A 275 -7.69 -39.93 44.76
CA GLU A 275 -7.54 -39.02 43.64
C GLU A 275 -6.07 -38.90 43.24
N ILE A 276 -5.83 -39.03 41.95
CA ILE A 276 -4.52 -38.88 41.32
C ILE A 276 -4.03 -37.46 41.63
N GLN A 277 -2.89 -37.31 42.30
CA GLN A 277 -2.28 -35.99 42.51
C GLN A 277 -2.17 -35.28 41.16
N PRO A 278 -2.71 -34.05 41.01
CA PRO A 278 -2.59 -33.31 39.76
C PRO A 278 -1.10 -33.16 39.46
N GLU A 279 -0.71 -33.56 38.26
CA GLU A 279 0.68 -33.49 37.81
C GLU A 279 1.10 -32.02 37.82
N GLU A 280 2.00 -31.64 38.73
CA GLU A 280 2.46 -30.26 38.89
C GLU A 280 3.46 -29.92 37.79
N PHE A 281 3.11 -28.96 36.94
CA PHE A 281 3.99 -28.48 35.87
C PHE A 281 4.64 -27.15 36.27
N GLU A 282 5.98 -27.10 36.23
CA GLU A 282 6.76 -25.89 36.53
C GLU A 282 7.12 -25.12 35.25
N VAL A 283 6.91 -23.81 35.27
CA VAL A 283 7.30 -22.90 34.18
C VAL A 283 8.81 -22.67 34.19
N GLU A 284 9.50 -23.02 33.11
CA GLU A 284 10.94 -22.75 32.95
C GLU A 284 11.20 -21.34 32.43
N GLU A 285 10.55 -20.98 31.31
CA GLU A 285 10.65 -19.68 30.65
C GLU A 285 9.42 -19.35 29.79
N PHE A 286 9.19 -18.06 29.55
CA PHE A 286 8.23 -17.59 28.56
C PHE A 286 8.96 -17.30 27.24
N LEU A 287 8.41 -17.80 26.13
CA LEU A 287 9.04 -17.78 24.81
C LEU A 287 8.44 -16.71 23.89
N ALA A 288 7.12 -16.51 23.98
CA ALA A 288 6.39 -15.61 23.11
C ALA A 288 5.12 -15.10 23.80
N ILE A 289 4.54 -14.04 23.26
CA ILE A 289 3.28 -13.45 23.70
C ILE A 289 2.40 -13.22 22.49
N CYS A 290 1.09 -13.43 22.61
CA CYS A 290 0.11 -13.06 21.60
C CYS A 290 -1.22 -12.66 22.24
N TYR A 291 -2.06 -11.97 21.48
CA TYR A 291 -3.45 -11.73 21.84
C TYR A 291 -4.35 -12.53 20.89
N GLY A 292 -5.46 -13.04 21.41
CA GLY A 292 -6.44 -13.80 20.63
C GLY A 292 -6.64 -15.21 21.18
N ASP A 293 -6.89 -16.15 20.29
CA ASP A 293 -7.29 -17.53 20.64
C ASP A 293 -6.37 -18.56 19.96
N PRO A 294 -5.10 -18.67 20.41
CA PRO A 294 -4.13 -19.56 19.79
C PRO A 294 -4.54 -21.04 19.88
N LYS A 295 -5.36 -21.42 20.88
CA LYS A 295 -5.89 -22.78 21.07
C LYS A 295 -7.22 -23.03 20.33
N LYS A 296 -7.82 -22.03 19.67
CA LYS A 296 -9.12 -22.11 18.96
C LYS A 296 -10.30 -22.53 19.86
N VAL A 297 -10.28 -22.11 21.13
CA VAL A 297 -11.26 -22.42 22.19
C VAL A 297 -12.38 -21.37 22.29
N LYS A 298 -12.42 -20.41 21.35
CA LYS A 298 -13.34 -19.25 21.27
C LYS A 298 -13.25 -18.26 22.43
N LYS A 299 -12.08 -18.13 23.06
CA LYS A 299 -11.81 -17.10 24.06
C LYS A 299 -10.60 -16.28 23.63
N SER A 300 -10.83 -15.04 23.22
CA SER A 300 -9.75 -14.10 22.92
C SER A 300 -9.22 -13.49 24.22
N ALA A 301 -7.94 -13.72 24.51
CA ALA A 301 -7.26 -13.16 25.67
C ALA A 301 -5.76 -13.01 25.39
N LEU A 302 -5.05 -12.37 26.32
CA LEU A 302 -3.59 -12.36 26.30
C LEU A 302 -3.06 -13.76 26.67
N HIS A 303 -2.15 -14.29 25.86
CA HIS A 303 -1.54 -15.60 26.06
C HIS A 303 -0.01 -15.51 26.01
N LEU A 304 0.65 -16.36 26.79
CA LEU A 304 2.10 -16.53 26.78
C LEU A 304 2.43 -17.96 26.34
N LYS A 305 3.44 -18.10 25.49
CA LYS A 305 3.98 -19.41 25.13
C LYS A 305 4.98 -19.84 26.20
N VAL A 306 4.75 -20.99 26.80
CA VAL A 306 5.45 -21.51 27.97
C VAL A 306 6.38 -22.65 27.56
N ARG A 307 7.65 -22.60 28.01
CA ARG A 307 8.53 -23.77 28.09
C ARG A 307 8.34 -24.39 29.47
N TRP A 308 7.99 -25.67 29.50
CA TRP A 308 7.86 -26.43 30.74
C TRP A 308 9.19 -27.05 31.14
N LYS A 309 9.52 -26.98 32.43
CA LYS A 309 10.80 -27.46 32.95
C LYS A 309 10.95 -28.97 32.72
N GLY A 310 12.04 -29.37 32.07
CA GLY A 310 12.32 -30.77 31.75
C GLY A 310 11.67 -31.27 30.47
N TYR A 311 10.94 -30.43 29.73
CA TYR A 311 10.30 -30.77 28.47
C TYR A 311 11.01 -30.12 27.26
N GLY A 312 10.88 -30.77 26.11
CA GLY A 312 11.45 -30.27 24.84
C GLY A 312 10.55 -29.24 24.15
N PRO A 313 11.04 -28.57 23.09
CA PRO A 313 10.30 -27.54 22.35
C PRO A 313 8.96 -28.00 21.73
N GLU A 314 8.79 -29.30 21.51
CA GLU A 314 7.56 -29.89 20.96
C GLU A 314 6.39 -29.82 21.96
N GLU A 315 6.70 -29.67 23.25
CA GLU A 315 5.72 -29.62 24.34
C GLU A 315 5.41 -28.17 24.78
N ASP A 316 5.95 -27.16 24.07
CA ASP A 316 5.70 -25.76 24.40
C ASP A 316 4.24 -25.37 24.12
N THR A 317 3.48 -24.94 25.14
CA THR A 317 2.05 -24.62 25.02
C THR A 317 1.73 -23.14 25.21
N TRP A 318 0.58 -22.69 24.68
CA TRP A 318 0.06 -21.33 24.88
C TRP A 318 -0.88 -21.29 26.08
N GLU A 319 -0.49 -20.62 27.15
CA GLU A 319 -1.33 -20.49 28.36
C GLU A 319 -1.90 -19.07 28.52
N PRO A 320 -3.16 -18.94 29.00
CA PRO A 320 -3.77 -17.64 29.28
C PRO A 320 -2.99 -16.86 30.34
N PHE A 321 -2.85 -15.55 30.16
CA PHE A 321 -2.12 -14.68 31.08
C PHE A 321 -2.63 -14.76 32.53
N ASP A 322 -3.95 -14.84 32.72
CA ASP A 322 -4.56 -14.91 34.06
C ASP A 322 -4.10 -16.14 34.86
N GLY A 323 -3.89 -17.28 34.19
CA GLY A 323 -3.41 -18.50 34.83
C GLY A 323 -1.93 -18.44 35.24
N LEU A 324 -1.18 -17.44 34.75
CA LEU A 324 0.27 -17.30 34.94
C LEU A 324 0.63 -16.18 35.91
N ARG A 325 -0.35 -15.52 36.55
CA ARG A 325 -0.13 -14.40 37.49
C ARG A 325 0.77 -14.77 38.68
N LYS A 326 0.80 -16.05 39.08
CA LYS A 326 1.68 -16.56 40.14
C LYS A 326 3.17 -16.54 39.75
N CYS A 327 3.51 -16.47 38.46
CA CYS A 327 4.88 -16.50 37.94
C CYS A 327 5.47 -15.08 37.75
N LYS A 328 5.34 -14.19 38.74
CA LYS A 328 5.69 -12.75 38.63
C LYS A 328 7.14 -12.50 38.18
N ASP A 329 8.11 -13.23 38.74
CA ASP A 329 9.53 -13.03 38.43
C ASP A 329 9.88 -13.40 36.98
N LYS A 330 9.39 -14.55 36.51
CA LYS A 330 9.58 -15.01 35.13
C LYS A 330 8.89 -14.09 34.12
N LEU A 331 7.72 -13.57 34.48
CA LEU A 331 7.00 -12.60 33.64
C LEU A 331 7.78 -11.29 33.55
N LYS A 332 8.30 -10.78 34.67
CA LYS A 332 9.14 -9.58 34.70
C LYS A 332 10.40 -9.76 33.87
N GLU A 333 11.06 -10.91 33.96
CA GLU A 333 12.22 -11.26 33.15
C GLU A 333 11.88 -11.23 31.65
N PHE A 334 10.80 -11.91 31.24
CA PHE A 334 10.35 -11.97 29.86
C PHE A 334 10.04 -10.58 29.29
N VAL A 335 9.24 -9.79 29.99
CA VAL A 335 8.86 -8.44 29.51
C VAL A 335 10.08 -7.52 29.47
N THR A 336 10.96 -7.57 30.46
CA THR A 336 12.19 -6.76 30.47
C THR A 336 13.13 -7.14 29.32
N LYS A 337 13.29 -8.44 29.05
CA LYS A 337 14.08 -8.94 27.92
C LYS A 337 13.46 -8.52 26.59
N GLY A 338 12.16 -8.71 26.42
CA GLY A 338 11.41 -8.34 25.23
C GLY A 338 11.44 -6.83 24.95
N PHE A 339 11.36 -6.00 26.00
CA PHE A 339 11.50 -4.55 25.89
C PHE A 339 12.90 -4.16 25.38
N LYS A 340 13.95 -4.72 25.98
CA LYS A 340 15.35 -4.45 25.55
C LYS A 340 15.64 -4.94 24.12
N SER A 341 15.02 -6.03 23.70
CA SER A 341 15.22 -6.60 22.35
C SER A 341 14.29 -6.03 21.29
N ASN A 342 13.39 -5.08 21.64
CA ASN A 342 12.34 -4.57 20.77
C ASN A 342 11.47 -5.70 20.19
N LEU A 343 11.05 -6.64 21.04
CA LEU A 343 10.20 -7.77 20.64
C LEU A 343 8.88 -7.30 20.02
N LEU A 344 8.27 -6.27 20.61
CA LEU A 344 7.08 -5.59 20.10
C LEU A 344 7.34 -4.08 20.05
N PRO A 345 6.84 -3.39 19.01
CA PRO A 345 7.01 -1.94 18.90
C PRO A 345 6.21 -1.20 19.98
N LEU A 346 6.76 -0.10 20.46
CA LEU A 346 6.05 0.92 21.23
C LEU A 346 5.92 2.20 20.38
N PRO A 347 4.99 3.11 20.69
CA PRO A 347 4.93 4.42 20.01
C PRO A 347 6.29 5.10 19.96
N GLY A 348 6.71 5.55 18.77
CA GLY A 348 8.05 6.09 18.50
C GLY A 348 9.13 5.05 18.18
N GLY A 349 8.82 3.75 18.24
CA GLY A 349 9.75 2.65 17.93
C GLY A 349 9.76 2.19 16.46
N VAL A 350 8.89 2.73 15.62
CA VAL A 350 8.74 2.39 14.18
C VAL A 350 8.93 3.65 13.35
N ASP A 351 9.83 3.61 12.37
CA ASP A 351 10.09 4.72 11.43
C ASP A 351 9.20 4.67 10.19
N PHE A 352 8.82 3.46 9.74
CA PHE A 352 8.02 3.27 8.53
C PHE A 352 7.00 2.15 8.74
N VAL A 353 5.74 2.42 8.43
CA VAL A 353 4.68 1.40 8.40
C VAL A 353 4.25 1.21 6.95
N CYS A 354 4.26 -0.03 6.47
CA CYS A 354 3.66 -0.39 5.20
C CYS A 354 2.56 -1.43 5.41
N GLY A 355 1.57 -1.47 4.52
CA GLY A 355 0.63 -2.57 4.49
C GLY A 355 -0.31 -2.58 3.30
N GLY A 356 -0.77 -3.78 2.94
CA GLY A 356 -1.71 -4.01 1.84
C GLY A 356 -3.03 -4.59 2.34
N PRO A 357 -3.89 -3.81 3.02
CA PRO A 357 -5.14 -4.32 3.58
C PRO A 357 -6.04 -4.89 2.46
N PRO A 358 -6.64 -6.08 2.65
CA PRO A 358 -7.41 -6.73 1.60
C PRO A 358 -8.77 -6.04 1.38
N CYS A 359 -8.95 -5.39 0.23
CA CYS A 359 -10.18 -4.68 -0.13
C CYS A 359 -11.09 -5.48 -1.07
N GLN A 360 -11.43 -6.73 -0.74
CA GLN A 360 -12.13 -7.63 -1.68
C GLN A 360 -13.51 -7.11 -2.10
N GLY A 361 -14.24 -6.44 -1.21
CA GLY A 361 -15.62 -6.06 -1.44
C GLY A 361 -15.87 -4.81 -2.30
N VAL A 362 -14.83 -4.12 -2.79
CA VAL A 362 -14.99 -2.99 -3.74
C VAL A 362 -14.94 -3.41 -5.21
N SER A 363 -14.84 -4.72 -5.49
CA SER A 363 -14.43 -5.22 -6.80
C SER A 363 -15.42 -6.19 -7.48
N GLY A 364 -15.36 -6.27 -8.81
CA GLY A 364 -16.19 -7.14 -9.66
C GLY A 364 -17.69 -7.16 -9.30
N PHE A 365 -18.17 -8.30 -8.79
CA PHE A 365 -19.59 -8.50 -8.41
C PHE A 365 -20.00 -7.66 -7.20
N ASN A 366 -19.05 -7.29 -6.33
CA ASN A 366 -19.35 -6.57 -5.07
C ASN A 366 -19.37 -5.06 -5.25
N ARG A 367 -18.87 -4.55 -6.38
CA ARG A 367 -18.77 -3.11 -6.70
C ARG A 367 -20.05 -2.32 -6.40
N TYR A 368 -21.21 -2.93 -6.55
CA TYR A 368 -22.51 -2.29 -6.35
C TYR A 368 -23.35 -2.91 -5.22
N ARG A 369 -22.79 -3.85 -4.44
CA ARG A 369 -23.56 -4.66 -3.49
C ARG A 369 -23.70 -3.97 -2.13
N ASN A 370 -22.61 -3.53 -1.52
CA ASN A 370 -22.65 -2.74 -0.29
C ASN A 370 -21.97 -1.38 -0.51
N LYS A 371 -22.77 -0.34 -0.77
CA LYS A 371 -22.24 1.02 -0.99
C LYS A 371 -21.81 1.72 0.31
N LYS A 372 -22.34 1.30 1.46
CA LYS A 372 -22.07 1.93 2.76
C LYS A 372 -20.82 1.35 3.40
N GLU A 373 -20.71 0.02 3.40
CA GLU A 373 -19.60 -0.72 4.01
C GLU A 373 -19.05 -1.75 3.03
N PRO A 374 -18.47 -1.31 1.90
CA PRO A 374 -18.05 -2.21 0.83
C PRO A 374 -17.00 -3.23 1.28
N LEU A 375 -16.21 -2.93 2.30
CA LEU A 375 -15.12 -3.81 2.78
C LEU A 375 -15.61 -5.01 3.60
N GLU A 376 -16.86 -5.01 4.09
CA GLU A 376 -17.44 -6.16 4.81
C GLU A 376 -17.86 -7.30 3.88
N ASP A 377 -17.90 -7.04 2.57
CA ASP A 377 -18.40 -7.98 1.59
C ASP A 377 -17.33 -8.98 1.13
N LYS A 378 -17.37 -10.21 1.69
CA LYS A 378 -16.34 -11.26 1.53
C LYS A 378 -16.34 -11.98 0.17
N ILE A 379 -17.15 -11.58 -0.81
CA ILE A 379 -17.25 -12.30 -2.09
C ILE A 379 -16.09 -11.92 -3.02
N GLN A 380 -15.28 -12.90 -3.42
CA GLN A 380 -14.07 -12.63 -4.21
C GLN A 380 -14.38 -12.50 -5.70
N VAL A 381 -14.05 -11.36 -6.33
CA VAL A 381 -14.01 -11.23 -7.80
C VAL A 381 -12.79 -10.42 -8.24
N GLY A 382 -11.92 -11.02 -9.06
CA GLY A 382 -10.70 -10.39 -9.52
C GLY A 382 -10.94 -9.11 -10.33
N GLN A 383 -10.09 -8.11 -10.09
CA GLN A 383 -9.96 -6.91 -10.93
C GLN A 383 -8.57 -6.84 -11.57
N SER A 384 -8.48 -6.08 -12.65
CA SER A 384 -7.28 -5.82 -13.43
C SER A 384 -7.11 -4.30 -13.48
N GLN A 385 -5.90 -3.82 -13.17
CA GLN A 385 -5.50 -2.41 -13.30
C GLN A 385 -5.02 -2.11 -14.73
N LYS A 386 -5.06 -0.84 -15.10
CA LYS A 386 -4.44 -0.30 -16.33
C LYS A 386 -3.15 0.43 -15.94
N ASP A 387 -2.10 0.22 -16.72
CA ASP A 387 -0.82 0.87 -16.51
C ASP A 387 -0.73 2.26 -17.18
N PRO A 388 0.05 3.18 -16.59
CA PRO A 388 0.57 4.37 -17.27
C PRO A 388 1.72 4.01 -18.23
N LYS A 389 1.98 4.90 -19.20
CA LYS A 389 2.98 4.69 -20.26
C LYS A 389 4.41 4.95 -19.74
N LEU A 390 5.30 3.96 -19.83
CA LEU A 390 6.75 4.15 -19.70
C LEU A 390 7.51 3.09 -20.51
N GLY A 391 8.63 3.47 -21.14
CA GLY A 391 9.67 2.59 -21.72
C GLY A 391 9.21 1.48 -22.71
N LYS A 392 10.16 0.69 -23.22
CA LYS A 392 9.81 -0.61 -23.82
C LYS A 392 9.47 -1.56 -22.67
N ALA A 393 8.23 -2.05 -22.62
CA ALA A 393 7.81 -3.01 -21.60
C ALA A 393 8.67 -4.28 -21.66
N LEU A 394 9.05 -4.82 -20.49
CA LEU A 394 9.71 -6.12 -20.40
C LEU A 394 8.80 -7.20 -20.97
N GLU A 395 9.32 -8.00 -21.90
CA GLU A 395 8.58 -9.07 -22.55
C GLU A 395 8.77 -10.39 -21.79
N LEU A 396 7.91 -11.38 -22.02
CA LEU A 396 8.01 -12.70 -21.37
C LEU A 396 9.38 -13.37 -21.58
N SER A 397 9.99 -13.15 -22.75
CA SER A 397 11.34 -13.66 -23.06
C SER A 397 12.42 -13.11 -22.13
N ASP A 398 12.36 -11.83 -21.77
CA ASP A 398 13.32 -11.18 -20.88
C ASP A 398 13.30 -11.82 -19.49
N ALA A 399 12.12 -12.30 -19.06
CA ALA A 399 11.95 -12.89 -17.73
C ALA A 399 12.28 -14.40 -17.67
N LEU A 400 12.00 -15.16 -18.74
CA LEU A 400 11.93 -16.63 -18.67
C LEU A 400 12.94 -17.38 -19.55
N SER A 401 13.60 -16.72 -20.51
CA SER A 401 14.37 -17.41 -21.57
C SER A 401 15.58 -18.23 -21.07
N ASP A 402 16.13 -17.90 -19.91
CA ASP A 402 17.27 -18.57 -19.28
C ASP A 402 16.86 -19.75 -18.39
N LEU A 403 15.56 -19.96 -18.14
CA LEU A 403 15.07 -21.06 -17.29
C LEU A 403 15.16 -22.41 -18.04
N PRO A 404 15.66 -23.47 -17.38
CA PRO A 404 15.62 -24.80 -17.95
C PRO A 404 14.16 -25.29 -18.10
N PRO A 405 13.87 -26.28 -18.97
CA PRO A 405 12.57 -26.94 -18.93
C PRO A 405 12.30 -27.50 -17.54
N ALA A 406 11.12 -27.22 -16.98
CA ALA A 406 10.71 -27.71 -15.67
C ALA A 406 10.60 -29.25 -15.74
N THR A 407 11.70 -29.93 -15.42
CA THR A 407 11.86 -31.38 -15.42
C THR A 407 12.41 -31.82 -14.06
N ASN A 408 12.18 -33.07 -13.67
CA ASN A 408 12.31 -33.54 -12.29
C ASN A 408 13.75 -33.92 -11.88
N THR A 409 14.81 -33.37 -12.49
CA THR A 409 16.20 -33.76 -12.23
C THR A 409 17.17 -32.58 -12.19
N GLU A 410 17.99 -32.52 -11.14
CA GLU A 410 18.88 -31.41 -10.73
C GLU A 410 20.11 -31.18 -11.62
N ARG A 411 20.53 -29.90 -11.77
CA ARG A 411 21.65 -29.28 -11.01
C ARG A 411 21.98 -27.86 -11.52
N ARG A 412 21.20 -26.90 -11.04
CA ARG A 412 21.52 -25.51 -10.63
C ARG A 412 20.43 -25.19 -9.59
N ILE A 413 20.76 -24.65 -8.42
CA ILE A 413 19.78 -24.50 -7.31
C ILE A 413 18.77 -23.40 -7.68
N LEU A 414 17.75 -23.77 -8.45
CA LEU A 414 16.64 -22.92 -8.87
C LEU A 414 15.43 -23.25 -8.00
N PHE A 415 15.05 -22.35 -7.10
CA PHE A 415 13.94 -22.56 -6.19
C PHE A 415 12.59 -22.39 -6.88
N ASP A 416 11.61 -23.19 -6.48
CA ASP A 416 10.19 -23.02 -6.85
C ASP A 416 9.89 -23.05 -8.36
N HIS A 417 10.76 -23.64 -9.18
CA HIS A 417 10.47 -23.87 -10.60
C HIS A 417 9.54 -25.07 -10.81
N GLN A 418 8.36 -24.98 -10.21
CA GLN A 418 7.35 -26.01 -10.16
C GLN A 418 6.01 -25.44 -10.67
N PRO A 419 5.39 -26.02 -11.70
CA PRO A 419 4.05 -25.64 -12.16
C PRO A 419 2.96 -26.24 -11.27
N LEU A 420 1.75 -25.68 -11.35
CA LEU A 420 0.56 -26.34 -10.84
C LEU A 420 0.41 -27.70 -11.53
N GLN A 421 0.26 -28.76 -10.74
CA GLN A 421 -0.03 -30.09 -11.26
C GLN A 421 -1.46 -30.13 -11.81
N LEU A 422 -1.58 -30.15 -13.14
CA LEU A 422 -2.85 -30.24 -13.82
C LEU A 422 -3.49 -31.61 -13.64
N SER A 423 -4.82 -31.65 -13.63
CA SER A 423 -5.58 -32.90 -13.72
C SER A 423 -5.22 -33.64 -15.03
N LYS A 424 -5.45 -34.96 -15.09
CA LYS A 424 -5.22 -35.75 -16.31
C LYS A 424 -5.96 -35.13 -17.50
N ASP A 425 -7.22 -34.75 -17.30
CA ASP A 425 -8.06 -34.12 -18.31
C ASP A 425 -7.52 -32.76 -18.76
N ASP A 426 -7.12 -31.89 -17.84
CA ASP A 426 -6.58 -30.58 -18.21
C ASP A 426 -5.23 -30.70 -18.91
N LEU A 427 -4.38 -31.64 -18.50
CA LEU A 427 -3.12 -31.92 -19.18
C LEU A 427 -3.35 -32.42 -20.61
N GLU A 428 -4.34 -33.32 -20.81
CA GLU A 428 -4.72 -33.81 -22.13
C GLU A 428 -5.22 -32.67 -23.04
N ARG A 429 -6.00 -31.73 -22.49
CA ARG A 429 -6.42 -30.52 -23.22
C ARG A 429 -5.24 -29.64 -23.58
N VAL A 430 -4.35 -29.37 -22.63
CA VAL A 430 -3.16 -28.51 -22.84
C VAL A 430 -2.25 -29.06 -23.93
N ARG A 431 -2.04 -30.38 -23.98
CA ARG A 431 -1.26 -31.05 -25.03
C ARG A 431 -1.84 -30.88 -26.43
N GLN A 432 -3.15 -30.66 -26.54
CA GLN A 432 -3.83 -30.41 -27.81
C GLN A 432 -3.78 -28.93 -28.25
N ILE A 433 -3.36 -28.01 -27.36
CA ILE A 433 -3.22 -26.59 -27.70
C ILE A 433 -1.95 -26.37 -28.53
N PRO A 434 -2.03 -25.82 -29.75
CA PRO A 434 -0.86 -25.57 -30.58
C PRO A 434 0.21 -24.69 -29.90
N LYS A 435 1.49 -24.94 -30.23
CA LYS A 435 2.63 -24.14 -29.75
C LYS A 435 2.90 -22.97 -30.69
N LYS A 436 1.96 -22.02 -30.74
CA LYS A 436 2.03 -20.80 -31.55
C LYS A 436 1.43 -19.61 -30.78
N LYS A 437 1.83 -18.40 -31.14
CA LYS A 437 1.27 -17.15 -30.58
C LYS A 437 -0.25 -17.11 -30.74
N GLY A 438 -0.95 -16.74 -29.67
CA GLY A 438 -2.41 -16.61 -29.64
C GLY A 438 -3.19 -17.93 -29.61
N ALA A 439 -2.52 -19.08 -29.51
CA ALA A 439 -3.18 -20.38 -29.38
C ALA A 439 -4.02 -20.46 -28.10
N ASN A 440 -5.22 -21.01 -28.19
CA ASN A 440 -6.14 -21.14 -27.06
C ASN A 440 -7.17 -22.27 -27.29
N PHE A 441 -8.15 -22.43 -26.39
CA PHE A 441 -9.17 -23.47 -26.50
C PHE A 441 -9.96 -23.48 -27.82
N ARG A 442 -10.01 -22.36 -28.57
CA ARG A 442 -10.66 -22.29 -29.89
C ARG A 442 -9.93 -23.09 -30.97
N ASP A 443 -8.66 -23.47 -30.73
CA ASP A 443 -7.89 -24.35 -31.61
C ASP A 443 -8.18 -25.85 -31.35
N LEU A 444 -8.95 -26.18 -30.31
CA LEU A 444 -9.33 -27.57 -30.01
C LEU A 444 -10.36 -28.09 -31.03
N ARG A 445 -10.33 -29.40 -31.29
CA ARG A 445 -11.30 -30.06 -32.17
C ARG A 445 -12.71 -30.00 -31.58
N GLY A 446 -13.72 -29.81 -32.44
CA GLY A 446 -15.14 -29.81 -32.06
C GLY A 446 -15.73 -28.43 -31.80
N VAL A 447 -14.98 -27.35 -32.07
CA VAL A 447 -15.50 -25.98 -32.08
C VAL A 447 -15.19 -25.25 -33.38
N ILE A 448 -16.07 -24.30 -33.71
CA ILE A 448 -15.93 -23.36 -34.82
C ILE A 448 -16.13 -21.94 -34.31
N VAL A 449 -15.50 -20.97 -34.99
CA VAL A 449 -15.65 -19.54 -34.67
C VAL A 449 -16.48 -18.88 -35.77
N VAL A 450 -17.67 -18.40 -35.41
CA VAL A 450 -18.58 -17.70 -36.33
C VAL A 450 -18.79 -16.27 -35.82
N LYS A 451 -18.47 -15.26 -36.63
CA LYS A 451 -18.57 -13.84 -36.25
C LYS A 451 -17.88 -13.54 -34.89
N ASN A 452 -16.66 -14.05 -34.71
CA ASN A 452 -15.85 -13.96 -33.48
C ASN A 452 -16.42 -14.64 -32.21
N ARG A 453 -17.49 -15.42 -32.33
CA ARG A 453 -18.05 -16.22 -31.24
C ARG A 453 -17.76 -17.69 -31.46
N VAL A 454 -17.24 -18.36 -30.43
CA VAL A 454 -17.05 -19.81 -30.45
C VAL A 454 -18.40 -20.51 -30.31
N ARG A 455 -18.58 -21.60 -31.05
CA ARG A 455 -19.71 -22.53 -30.94
C ARG A 455 -19.20 -23.95 -31.12
N PHE A 456 -19.93 -24.93 -30.61
CA PHE A 456 -19.67 -26.32 -30.98
C PHE A 456 -19.94 -26.53 -32.46
N ASP A 457 -19.10 -27.31 -33.11
CA ASP A 457 -19.27 -27.69 -34.51
C ASP A 457 -20.44 -28.70 -34.61
N PRO A 458 -21.54 -28.38 -35.31
CA PRO A 458 -22.66 -29.32 -35.45
C PRO A 458 -22.33 -30.50 -36.38
N SER A 459 -21.26 -30.42 -37.18
CA SER A 459 -20.85 -31.49 -38.10
C SER A 459 -20.01 -32.58 -37.46
N ILE A 460 -19.57 -32.37 -36.21
CA ILE A 460 -18.67 -33.28 -35.49
C ILE A 460 -19.31 -33.64 -34.15
N GLU A 461 -19.39 -34.93 -33.84
CA GLU A 461 -19.77 -35.38 -32.50
C GLU A 461 -18.78 -34.85 -31.45
N ARG A 462 -19.28 -34.43 -30.27
CA ARG A 462 -18.45 -33.76 -29.28
C ARG A 462 -17.27 -34.65 -28.86
N PRO A 463 -16.01 -34.23 -29.12
CA PRO A 463 -14.87 -35.07 -28.78
C PRO A 463 -14.76 -35.28 -27.27
N MET A 464 -14.56 -36.54 -26.87
CA MET A 464 -14.39 -36.96 -25.49
C MET A 464 -12.92 -37.28 -25.19
N LEU A 465 -12.49 -36.97 -23.96
CA LEU A 465 -11.20 -37.35 -23.40
C LEU A 465 -11.19 -38.84 -23.04
N GLU A 466 -10.00 -39.42 -22.87
CA GLU A 466 -9.83 -40.84 -22.54
C GLU A 466 -10.52 -41.22 -21.21
N SER A 467 -10.48 -40.33 -20.22
CA SER A 467 -11.17 -40.52 -18.93
C SER A 467 -12.68 -40.74 -19.09
N GLY A 468 -13.33 -39.96 -19.96
CA GLY A 468 -14.75 -40.05 -20.26
C GLY A 468 -15.16 -41.31 -21.05
N LYS A 469 -14.20 -42.00 -21.68
CA LYS A 469 -14.45 -43.28 -22.37
C LYS A 469 -14.46 -44.48 -21.43
N THR A 470 -13.82 -44.36 -20.27
CA THR A 470 -13.65 -45.46 -19.29
C THR A 470 -14.70 -45.48 -18.17
N SER A 471 -15.44 -44.38 -17.97
CA SER A 471 -16.50 -44.26 -16.96
C SER A 471 -17.81 -44.87 -17.47
N GLY A 472 -17.90 -46.20 -17.44
CA GLY A 472 -19.09 -46.98 -17.83
C GLY A 472 -20.27 -46.94 -16.84
N THR A 473 -20.42 -45.87 -16.04
CA THR A 473 -21.58 -45.67 -15.16
C THR A 473 -22.38 -44.46 -15.63
N ASN A 474 -23.69 -44.67 -15.85
CA ASN A 474 -24.66 -43.72 -16.46
C ASN A 474 -24.89 -42.41 -15.67
N GLU A 475 -24.05 -42.06 -14.71
CA GLU A 475 -24.23 -40.91 -13.79
C GLU A 475 -23.05 -39.91 -13.82
N SER A 476 -21.99 -40.18 -14.58
CA SER A 476 -20.83 -39.28 -14.68
C SER A 476 -20.93 -38.33 -15.88
N ILE A 477 -20.74 -37.02 -15.65
CA ILE A 477 -20.71 -36.00 -16.70
C ILE A 477 -19.59 -36.34 -17.69
N PRO A 478 -19.85 -36.42 -19.01
CA PRO A 478 -18.81 -36.79 -19.98
C PRO A 478 -17.66 -35.77 -19.98
N SER A 479 -16.42 -36.27 -19.83
CA SER A 479 -15.20 -35.47 -19.94
C SER A 479 -14.95 -35.06 -21.39
N LEU A 480 -15.40 -33.88 -21.77
CA LEU A 480 -15.24 -33.32 -23.13
C LEU A 480 -13.85 -32.70 -23.32
N VAL A 481 -13.33 -32.79 -24.54
CA VAL A 481 -12.12 -32.08 -24.97
C VAL A 481 -12.30 -30.58 -24.80
N VAL A 482 -13.45 -30.04 -25.21
CA VAL A 482 -13.81 -28.63 -25.01
C VAL A 482 -14.80 -28.50 -23.86
N PRO A 483 -14.42 -27.88 -22.72
CA PRO A 483 -15.34 -27.67 -21.61
C PRO A 483 -16.50 -26.74 -21.96
N ASN A 484 -17.70 -27.07 -21.49
CA ASN A 484 -18.92 -26.26 -21.73
C ASN A 484 -18.78 -24.81 -21.24
N TYR A 485 -18.08 -24.58 -20.12
CA TYR A 485 -17.91 -23.24 -19.58
C TYR A 485 -17.07 -22.35 -20.54
N ALA A 486 -16.10 -22.92 -21.25
CA ALA A 486 -15.19 -22.15 -22.11
C ALA A 486 -15.92 -21.54 -23.30
N VAL A 487 -16.89 -22.27 -23.87
CA VAL A 487 -17.77 -21.79 -24.95
C VAL A 487 -18.72 -20.70 -24.47
N LYS A 488 -19.17 -20.74 -23.21
CA LYS A 488 -20.07 -19.75 -22.62
C LYS A 488 -19.34 -18.52 -22.06
N TYR A 489 -18.05 -18.64 -21.76
CA TYR A 489 -17.27 -17.59 -21.09
C TYR A 489 -17.23 -16.31 -21.93
N VAL A 490 -17.59 -15.18 -21.30
CA VAL A 490 -17.77 -13.87 -21.96
C VAL A 490 -18.65 -13.97 -23.20
N HIS A 491 -19.77 -14.68 -23.10
CA HIS A 491 -20.72 -14.91 -24.19
C HIS A 491 -20.07 -15.51 -25.46
N GLY A 492 -19.03 -16.31 -25.28
CA GLY A 492 -18.29 -17.00 -26.35
C GLY A 492 -17.29 -16.13 -27.11
N THR A 493 -17.02 -14.90 -26.67
CA THR A 493 -16.06 -14.00 -27.34
C THR A 493 -14.64 -14.08 -26.76
N SER A 494 -14.46 -14.73 -25.62
CA SER A 494 -13.15 -14.84 -24.97
C SER A 494 -12.17 -15.72 -25.74
N LYS A 495 -10.89 -15.35 -25.66
CA LYS A 495 -9.72 -16.15 -26.09
C LYS A 495 -8.88 -16.62 -24.90
N LYS A 496 -9.31 -16.34 -23.65
CA LYS A 496 -8.52 -16.62 -22.44
C LYS A 496 -8.42 -18.10 -22.07
N PRO A 497 -9.51 -18.91 -22.08
CA PRO A 497 -9.44 -20.30 -21.62
C PRO A 497 -8.38 -21.11 -22.38
N PHE A 498 -7.54 -21.84 -21.63
CA PHE A 498 -6.41 -22.62 -22.14
C PHE A 498 -5.51 -21.83 -23.10
N GLY A 499 -5.37 -20.53 -22.86
CA GLY A 499 -4.54 -19.64 -23.67
C GLY A 499 -3.06 -19.85 -23.40
N ARG A 500 -2.27 -19.89 -24.48
CA ARG A 500 -0.83 -19.98 -24.44
C ARG A 500 -0.19 -18.61 -24.61
N LEU A 501 0.73 -18.29 -23.71
CA LEU A 501 1.54 -17.08 -23.81
C LEU A 501 2.60 -17.23 -24.90
N TRP A 502 3.11 -16.10 -25.39
CA TRP A 502 4.24 -16.05 -26.31
C TRP A 502 5.35 -15.12 -25.82
N PHE A 503 6.55 -15.28 -26.38
CA PHE A 503 7.77 -14.64 -25.91
C PHE A 503 7.79 -13.11 -26.03
N ASP A 504 7.03 -12.56 -26.96
CA ASP A 504 6.88 -11.13 -27.26
C ASP A 504 5.56 -10.56 -26.68
N GLU A 505 4.96 -11.27 -25.72
CA GLU A 505 3.77 -10.85 -24.99
C GLU A 505 4.11 -10.46 -23.55
N VAL A 506 3.22 -9.68 -22.94
CA VAL A 506 3.29 -9.30 -21.53
C VAL A 506 2.18 -9.99 -20.75
N VAL A 507 2.44 -10.28 -19.48
CA VAL A 507 1.41 -10.75 -18.54
C VAL A 507 0.87 -9.54 -17.81
N ASN A 508 -0.33 -9.08 -18.19
CA ASN A 508 -0.94 -7.85 -17.65
C ASN A 508 -1.04 -7.84 -16.12
N THR A 509 -1.34 -8.98 -15.51
CA THR A 509 -1.43 -9.12 -14.06
C THR A 509 -1.14 -10.57 -13.70
N VAL A 510 -0.11 -10.79 -12.89
CA VAL A 510 0.15 -12.09 -12.27
C VAL A 510 -0.88 -12.27 -11.15
N VAL A 511 -1.66 -13.36 -11.21
CA VAL A 511 -2.76 -13.61 -10.28
C VAL A 511 -2.44 -14.78 -9.35
N THR A 512 -3.24 -14.93 -8.30
CA THR A 512 -3.05 -15.93 -7.23
C THR A 512 -3.37 -17.37 -7.61
N ARG A 513 -4.00 -17.58 -8.77
CA ARG A 513 -4.51 -18.87 -9.25
C ARG A 513 -3.83 -19.24 -10.55
N ALA A 514 -3.43 -20.49 -10.70
CA ALA A 514 -2.67 -20.95 -11.86
C ALA A 514 -3.48 -21.84 -12.81
N GLU A 515 -4.77 -22.06 -12.55
CA GLU A 515 -5.62 -22.89 -13.40
C GLU A 515 -5.81 -22.27 -14.80
N PRO A 516 -5.71 -23.03 -15.90
CA PRO A 516 -5.79 -22.49 -17.25
C PRO A 516 -7.22 -22.17 -17.70
N HIS A 517 -8.22 -22.28 -16.82
CA HIS A 517 -9.64 -22.31 -17.19
C HIS A 517 -10.17 -20.98 -17.71
N ASN A 518 -9.66 -19.85 -17.23
CA ASN A 518 -10.18 -18.52 -17.56
C ASN A 518 -9.08 -17.46 -17.79
N GLN A 519 -7.85 -17.90 -18.08
CA GLN A 519 -6.68 -17.06 -18.24
C GLN A 519 -5.66 -17.63 -19.22
N ILE A 520 -4.81 -16.75 -19.76
CA ILE A 520 -3.70 -17.09 -20.65
C ILE A 520 -2.46 -17.29 -19.77
N ILE A 521 -2.09 -18.55 -19.52
CA ILE A 521 -1.03 -18.91 -18.56
C ILE A 521 -0.23 -20.14 -19.00
N LEU A 522 -0.53 -20.73 -20.16
CA LEU A 522 0.26 -21.87 -20.64
C LEU A 522 1.63 -21.38 -21.11
N HIS A 523 2.66 -22.16 -20.79
CA HIS A 523 4.04 -21.88 -21.19
C HIS A 523 4.16 -21.88 -22.73
N PRO A 524 4.98 -21.01 -23.36
CA PRO A 524 5.05 -20.90 -24.83
C PRO A 524 5.39 -22.20 -25.57
N LEU A 525 6.28 -23.03 -24.99
CA LEU A 525 6.78 -24.25 -25.65
C LEU A 525 6.49 -25.57 -24.92
N GLN A 526 6.02 -25.49 -23.67
CA GLN A 526 5.88 -26.66 -22.78
C GLN A 526 4.40 -26.88 -22.47
N ASP A 527 3.99 -28.13 -22.31
CA ASP A 527 2.58 -28.50 -22.10
C ASP A 527 2.22 -28.47 -20.61
N ARG A 528 2.40 -27.28 -20.02
CA ARG A 528 2.15 -26.94 -18.62
C ARG A 528 1.75 -25.47 -18.49
N VAL A 529 1.24 -25.10 -17.32
CA VAL A 529 1.10 -23.70 -16.92
C VAL A 529 2.46 -23.11 -16.53
N LEU A 530 2.55 -21.77 -16.46
CA LEU A 530 3.73 -21.11 -15.90
C LEU A 530 4.00 -21.58 -14.46
N SER A 531 5.26 -21.81 -14.11
CA SER A 531 5.71 -22.23 -12.79
C SER A 531 5.58 -21.12 -11.75
N VAL A 532 5.66 -21.47 -10.46
CA VAL A 532 5.74 -20.48 -9.38
C VAL A 532 6.91 -19.52 -9.61
N ARG A 533 8.13 -20.03 -9.89
CA ARG A 533 9.31 -19.19 -10.21
C ARG A 533 9.13 -18.28 -11.41
N GLU A 534 8.49 -18.75 -12.49
CA GLU A 534 8.21 -17.92 -13.67
C GLU A 534 7.27 -16.75 -13.31
N ASN A 535 6.23 -17.01 -12.49
CA ASN A 535 5.35 -15.96 -11.97
C ASN A 535 6.10 -15.01 -11.01
N ALA A 536 7.00 -15.55 -10.18
CA ALA A 536 7.81 -14.75 -9.25
C ALA A 536 8.72 -13.78 -10.02
N ARG A 537 9.36 -14.23 -11.10
CA ARG A 537 10.17 -13.35 -11.97
C ARG A 537 9.33 -12.29 -12.69
N LEU A 538 8.11 -12.62 -13.12
CA LEU A 538 7.18 -11.63 -13.67
C LEU A 538 6.81 -10.54 -12.64
N GLN A 539 6.80 -10.88 -11.34
CA GLN A 539 6.67 -9.93 -10.23
C GLN A 539 8.01 -9.31 -9.78
N GLY A 540 9.11 -9.60 -10.49
CA GLY A 540 10.44 -9.07 -10.23
C GLY A 540 11.12 -9.62 -8.97
N PHE A 541 10.64 -10.74 -8.41
CA PHE A 541 11.31 -11.37 -7.27
C PHE A 541 12.74 -11.79 -7.62
N PRO A 542 13.70 -11.62 -6.70
CA PRO A 542 15.00 -12.22 -6.89
C PRO A 542 14.90 -13.76 -6.87
N ASP A 543 15.73 -14.41 -7.67
CA ASP A 543 15.73 -15.88 -7.80
C ASP A 543 16.10 -16.61 -6.50
N PHE A 544 16.84 -15.94 -5.61
CA PHE A 544 17.17 -16.47 -4.30
C PHE A 544 16.02 -16.39 -3.29
N TYR A 545 14.95 -15.64 -3.58
CA TYR A 545 13.80 -15.51 -2.67
C TYR A 545 13.04 -16.84 -2.59
N LYS A 546 12.95 -17.41 -1.40
CA LYS A 546 12.37 -18.75 -1.18
C LYS A 546 10.91 -18.66 -0.76
N LEU A 547 10.07 -19.53 -1.32
CA LEU A 547 8.65 -19.63 -0.95
C LEU A 547 8.35 -20.94 -0.22
N CYS A 548 7.59 -20.84 0.86
CA CYS A 548 7.15 -21.93 1.72
C CYS A 548 5.68 -22.31 1.45
N GLY A 549 5.31 -23.52 1.87
CA GLY A 549 3.94 -24.04 1.79
C GLY A 549 3.62 -24.81 0.50
N PRO A 550 2.36 -25.28 0.37
CA PRO A 550 1.88 -25.99 -0.83
C PRO A 550 1.97 -25.15 -2.10
N ILE A 551 2.10 -25.79 -3.27
CA ILE A 551 2.24 -25.09 -4.58
C ILE A 551 1.17 -24.02 -4.78
N ARG A 552 -0.10 -24.30 -4.45
CA ARG A 552 -1.20 -23.33 -4.57
C ARG A 552 -0.98 -22.09 -3.70
N GLU A 553 -0.48 -22.28 -2.48
CA GLU A 553 -0.19 -21.17 -1.57
C GLU A 553 1.01 -20.35 -2.03
N LYS A 554 2.00 -20.96 -2.69
CA LYS A 554 3.10 -20.22 -3.32
C LYS A 554 2.61 -19.33 -4.47
N TYR A 555 1.68 -19.79 -5.30
CA TYR A 555 1.03 -18.93 -6.30
C TYR A 555 0.24 -17.78 -5.66
N ILE A 556 -0.48 -18.04 -4.56
CA ILE A 556 -1.19 -17.00 -3.82
C ILE A 556 -0.21 -15.94 -3.31
N GLN A 557 0.91 -16.36 -2.72
CA GLN A 557 1.94 -15.45 -2.22
C GLN A 557 2.52 -14.55 -3.31
N VAL A 558 2.84 -15.12 -4.48
CA VAL A 558 3.35 -14.34 -5.63
C VAL A 558 2.28 -13.43 -6.21
N GLY A 559 1.04 -13.90 -6.37
CA GLY A 559 -0.05 -13.12 -6.96
C GLY A 559 -0.58 -12.01 -6.07
N ASN A 560 -0.44 -12.12 -4.74
CA ASN A 560 -0.78 -11.06 -3.79
C ASN A 560 0.35 -10.06 -3.56
N ALA A 561 1.58 -10.39 -3.96
CA ALA A 561 2.74 -9.55 -3.72
C ALA A 561 2.67 -8.25 -4.53
N VAL A 562 3.14 -7.17 -3.91
CA VAL A 562 3.56 -5.96 -4.65
C VAL A 562 4.82 -6.31 -5.44
N ALA A 563 4.88 -5.88 -6.70
CA ALA A 563 6.03 -6.11 -7.55
C ALA A 563 7.30 -5.55 -6.90
N PHE A 564 8.35 -6.38 -6.82
CA PHE A 564 9.61 -6.04 -6.16
C PHE A 564 10.21 -4.70 -6.63
N PRO A 565 10.28 -4.41 -7.95
CA PRO A 565 10.83 -3.13 -8.44
C PRO A 565 10.05 -1.90 -7.98
N VAL A 566 8.73 -2.01 -7.76
CA VAL A 566 7.91 -0.92 -7.22
C VAL A 566 8.32 -0.65 -5.78
N GLY A 567 8.47 -1.69 -4.96
CA GLY A 567 8.99 -1.55 -3.60
C GLY A 567 10.38 -0.90 -3.56
N ILE A 568 11.27 -1.26 -4.48
CA ILE A 568 12.62 -0.66 -4.59
C ILE A 568 12.54 0.84 -4.90
N ALA A 569 11.70 1.24 -5.87
CA ALA A 569 11.53 2.65 -6.20
C ALA A 569 11.00 3.48 -5.02
N LEU A 570 9.95 2.97 -4.35
CA LEU A 570 9.38 3.60 -3.16
C LEU A 570 10.38 3.67 -2.00
N GLY A 571 11.16 2.62 -1.77
CA GLY A 571 12.17 2.58 -0.73
C GLY A 571 13.29 3.60 -0.98
N TYR A 572 13.70 3.75 -2.23
CA TYR A 572 14.70 4.75 -2.62
C TYR A 572 14.19 6.17 -2.38
N ALA A 573 12.96 6.47 -2.81
CA ALA A 573 12.30 7.75 -2.56
C ALA A 573 12.18 8.04 -1.06
N PHE A 574 11.73 7.06 -0.26
CA PHE A 574 11.71 7.18 1.20
C PHE A 574 13.09 7.48 1.77
N GLY A 575 14.12 6.76 1.35
CA GLY A 575 15.46 6.96 1.89
C GLY A 575 16.02 8.35 1.56
N LEU A 576 15.75 8.90 0.38
CA LEU A 576 16.11 10.29 0.05
C LEU A 576 15.32 11.29 0.91
N ALA A 577 14.00 11.12 1.04
CA ALA A 577 13.15 11.99 1.84
C ALA A 577 13.58 11.99 3.32
N SER A 578 13.88 10.81 3.87
CA SER A 578 14.31 10.64 5.26
C SER A 578 15.66 11.30 5.59
N GLN A 579 16.45 11.60 4.56
CA GLN A 579 17.72 12.33 4.66
C GLN A 579 17.60 13.81 4.29
N GLY A 580 16.41 14.28 3.87
CA GLY A 580 16.21 15.63 3.36
C GLY A 580 16.92 15.90 2.04
N LEU A 581 17.07 14.88 1.18
CA LEU A 581 17.75 14.96 -0.12
C LEU A 581 16.78 15.09 -1.31
N CYS A 582 15.46 15.12 -1.07
CA CYS A 582 14.46 15.39 -2.10
C CYS A 582 14.33 16.90 -2.35
N ASP A 583 13.88 17.27 -3.54
CA ASP A 583 13.32 18.59 -3.79
C ASP A 583 11.88 18.67 -3.24
N ASP A 584 11.31 19.87 -3.21
CA ASP A 584 9.92 20.10 -2.77
C ASP A 584 8.89 19.70 -3.85
N GLY A 585 9.31 18.95 -4.88
CA GLY A 585 8.47 18.51 -5.97
C GLY A 585 7.58 17.31 -5.60
N PRO A 586 6.41 17.16 -6.25
CA PRO A 586 5.51 16.03 -5.99
C PRO A 586 6.00 14.70 -6.60
N GLU A 587 6.99 14.76 -7.51
CA GLU A 587 7.49 13.61 -8.25
C GLU A 587 9.01 13.51 -8.19
N ILE A 588 9.51 12.29 -8.07
CA ILE A 588 10.94 12.00 -8.13
C ILE A 588 11.30 11.26 -9.43
N SER A 589 12.28 11.78 -10.14
CA SER A 589 12.88 11.10 -11.29
C SER A 589 13.97 10.13 -10.81
N LEU A 590 13.77 8.83 -11.06
CA LEU A 590 14.80 7.83 -10.77
C LEU A 590 15.99 7.96 -11.75
N PRO A 591 17.23 7.66 -11.31
CA PRO A 591 18.39 7.68 -12.18
C PRO A 591 18.23 6.77 -13.41
N PHE A 592 18.86 7.13 -14.53
CA PHE A 592 18.82 6.31 -15.75
C PHE A 592 19.36 4.90 -15.49
N LYS A 593 18.65 3.86 -15.97
CA LYS A 593 18.92 2.43 -15.72
C LYS A 593 18.86 2.01 -14.24
N PHE A 594 18.04 2.66 -13.43
CA PHE A 594 17.77 2.24 -12.06
C PHE A 594 17.10 0.86 -12.00
N PRO A 595 17.45 -0.01 -11.04
CA PRO A 595 18.50 0.15 -10.02
C PRO A 595 19.88 -0.33 -10.51
N GLN A 596 20.01 -0.85 -11.73
CA GLN A 596 21.27 -1.45 -12.22
C GLN A 596 22.43 -0.45 -12.30
N CYS A 597 22.15 0.82 -12.56
CA CYS A 597 23.15 1.89 -12.58
C CYS A 597 23.86 2.09 -11.22
N LEU A 598 23.21 1.77 -10.11
CA LEU A 598 23.75 1.96 -8.77
C LEU A 598 24.65 0.81 -8.30
N LYS A 599 24.69 -0.32 -9.03
CA LYS A 599 25.55 -1.48 -8.70
C LYS A 599 27.03 -1.25 -9.00
N HIS A 600 27.36 -0.18 -9.73
CA HIS A 600 28.73 0.14 -10.17
C HIS A 600 29.35 1.36 -9.50
N VAL A 601 28.62 2.06 -8.63
CA VAL A 601 29.14 3.23 -7.93
C VAL A 601 29.88 2.77 -6.68
N THR A 602 31.18 2.54 -6.79
CA THR A 602 32.05 2.34 -5.62
C THR A 602 32.07 3.61 -4.78
N ALA A 603 32.27 3.48 -3.46
CA ALA A 603 32.29 4.59 -2.49
C ALA A 603 33.20 5.78 -2.90
N GLU A 604 34.17 5.57 -3.80
CA GLU A 604 35.06 6.60 -4.35
C GLU A 604 34.35 7.59 -5.31
N GLU A 605 33.29 7.19 -6.02
CA GLU A 605 32.58 8.05 -6.99
C GLU A 605 31.55 8.99 -6.31
N HIS A 606 31.01 8.60 -5.16
CA HIS A 606 30.13 9.46 -4.35
C HIS A 606 30.87 10.69 -3.82
N SER A 607 32.16 10.54 -3.49
CA SER A 607 33.03 11.65 -3.07
C SER A 607 33.40 12.56 -4.25
N ALA A 608 33.49 12.01 -5.47
CA ALA A 608 33.75 12.80 -6.68
C ALA A 608 32.55 13.66 -7.12
N LEU A 609 31.31 13.19 -6.90
CA LEU A 609 30.09 13.94 -7.21
C LEU A 609 29.83 15.09 -6.19
N GLN A 610 30.22 14.92 -4.92
CA GLN A 610 30.20 16.01 -3.94
C GLN A 610 31.33 17.03 -4.20
N GLY A 611 32.51 16.59 -4.65
CA GLY A 611 33.65 17.48 -4.95
C GLY A 611 33.51 18.35 -6.21
N GLN A 612 32.53 18.07 -7.08
CA GLN A 612 32.29 18.87 -8.29
C GLN A 612 31.35 20.07 -8.07
N LYS A 613 30.61 20.13 -6.96
CA LYS A 613 29.84 21.33 -6.59
C LYS A 613 30.67 22.44 -5.93
N GLU A 614 31.89 22.15 -5.46
CA GLU A 614 32.78 23.14 -4.84
C GLU A 614 33.87 23.70 -5.79
N LYS A 615 33.90 23.27 -7.06
CA LYS A 615 34.92 23.71 -8.04
C LYS A 615 34.37 24.14 -9.40
N GLY A 616 33.13 24.62 -9.43
CA GLY A 616 32.56 25.33 -10.58
C GLY A 616 31.96 26.65 -10.11
N LEU A 617 32.68 27.74 -10.41
CA LEU A 617 32.34 29.17 -10.28
C LEU A 617 30.93 29.56 -9.79
#